data_AF-A0A1M4Z7N7-F1
#
_entry.id   AF-A0A1M4Z7N7-F1
#
_cell.length_a   1.000
_cell.length_b   1.000
_cell.length_c   1.000
_cell.angle_alpha   90.00
_cell.angle_beta   90.00
_cell.angle_gamma   90.00
#
_symmetry.space_group_name_H-M   'P 1'
#
loop_
_entity.id
_entity.type
_entity.pdbx_description
1 polymer ?
#
loop_
_entity_poly.entity_id
_entity_poly.type
_entity_poly.pdbx_seq_one_letter_code
_entity_poly.pdbx_strand_id
1 'polypeptide(L)'
;MIKWLAWIIACLLVIIICLYLFLPGNISIDRKLDATINLKTLQRGLLDENTWKQWWPGKTVDANGSTLFEYNGSIYSISDKQLSTITLSVKKDNFSTTAAINFIPRDEIHVIISGHINEDLPALPVSRIRAYLNSKTLSNDLGDILERIRQFYSNNDHIYGIHIEKALVRDSSLISTSGISKGYPNPPFIYKMINDLKAYALLHQAKQTDYPMLNVYTQDSINFLTRVALPLDKKLPSSGKIEYKWMLGGGNILVTEVKGGPGKINEAIHQVENYITDYNRTPPAISFQSLVTDRVKEPDSTKWITKLYYPVM
;
A
#
# COMPACT_ATOMS: atom_id res chain seq x y z
N MET A 1 -29.37 66.16 7.54
CA MET A 1 -28.34 65.18 7.92
C MET A 1 -28.89 64.04 8.79
N ILE A 2 -29.64 64.32 9.87
CA ILE A 2 -30.20 63.28 10.77
C ILE A 2 -31.09 62.24 10.07
N LYS A 3 -31.94 62.66 9.12
CA LYS A 3 -32.84 61.74 8.38
C LYS A 3 -32.08 60.72 7.50
N TRP A 4 -30.94 61.11 6.94
CA TRP A 4 -30.09 60.23 6.13
C TRP A 4 -29.32 59.24 7.00
N LEU A 5 -28.86 59.70 8.16
CA LEU A 5 -28.23 58.84 9.15
C LEU A 5 -29.19 57.74 9.65
N ALA A 6 -30.46 58.09 9.89
CA ALA A 6 -31.48 57.13 10.30
C ALA A 6 -31.73 56.04 9.25
N TRP A 7 -31.76 56.40 7.96
CA TRP A 7 -31.89 55.43 6.86
C TRP A 7 -30.69 54.50 6.74
N ILE A 8 -29.46 55.01 6.93
CA ILE A 8 -28.25 54.19 6.92
C ILE A 8 -28.26 53.17 8.07
N ILE A 9 -28.63 53.61 9.27
CA ILE A 9 -28.73 52.73 10.45
C ILE A 9 -29.81 51.66 10.25
N ALA A 10 -30.99 52.05 9.75
CA ALA A 10 -32.07 51.10 9.44
C ALA A 10 -31.63 50.06 8.39
N CYS A 11 -30.96 50.49 7.34
CA CYS A 11 -30.42 49.59 6.31
C CYS A 11 -29.38 48.62 6.90
N LEU A 12 -28.47 49.11 7.75
CA LEU A 12 -27.46 48.29 8.40
C LEU A 12 -28.07 47.26 9.36
N LEU A 13 -29.12 47.62 10.10
CA LEU A 13 -29.87 46.69 10.94
C LEU A 13 -30.56 45.60 10.10
N VAL A 14 -31.19 45.97 8.98
CA VAL A 14 -31.80 44.99 8.06
C VAL A 14 -30.76 44.01 7.52
N ILE A 15 -29.58 44.49 7.11
CA ILE A 15 -28.49 43.61 6.65
C ILE A 15 -28.06 42.64 7.75
N ILE A 16 -27.88 43.13 8.99
CA ILE A 16 -27.50 42.28 10.12
C ILE A 16 -28.57 41.22 10.40
N ILE A 17 -29.85 41.60 10.42
CA ILE A 17 -30.97 40.68 10.64
C ILE A 17 -31.00 39.62 9.53
N CYS A 18 -30.88 40.02 8.27
CA CYS A 18 -30.81 39.09 7.15
C CYS A 18 -29.63 38.12 7.29
N LEU A 19 -28.45 38.60 7.71
CA LEU A 19 -27.30 37.71 7.93
C LEU A 19 -27.59 36.63 8.97
N TYR A 20 -28.24 36.95 10.09
CA TYR A 20 -28.59 35.94 11.10
C TYR A 20 -29.75 35.03 10.70
N LEU A 21 -30.66 35.49 9.84
CA LEU A 21 -31.75 34.66 9.32
C LEU A 21 -31.28 33.67 8.25
N PHE A 22 -30.31 34.07 7.41
CA PHE A 22 -29.85 33.25 6.28
C PHE A 22 -28.57 32.45 6.55
N LEU A 23 -27.71 32.86 7.50
CA LEU A 23 -26.51 32.11 7.88
C LEU A 23 -26.77 31.29 9.14
N PRO A 24 -26.62 29.96 9.10
CA PRO A 24 -26.86 29.10 10.25
C PRO A 24 -25.85 29.39 11.38
N GLY A 25 -26.19 28.98 12.60
CA GLY A 25 -25.29 29.09 13.76
C GLY A 25 -24.16 28.06 13.75
N ASN A 26 -24.35 26.95 13.04
CA ASN A 26 -23.39 25.88 12.87
C ASN A 26 -23.33 25.43 11.40
N ILE A 27 -22.22 24.84 11.01
CA ILE A 27 -22.04 24.21 9.71
C ILE A 27 -21.61 22.77 9.94
N SER A 28 -22.32 21.86 9.28
CA SER A 28 -21.93 20.46 9.16
C SER A 28 -21.62 20.17 7.70
N ILE A 29 -20.41 19.70 7.44
CA ILE A 29 -19.95 19.30 6.11
C ILE A 29 -19.80 17.79 6.11
N ASP A 30 -20.57 17.14 5.24
CA ASP A 30 -20.44 15.72 4.96
C ASP A 30 -20.02 15.50 3.51
N ARG A 31 -18.97 14.71 3.33
CA ARG A 31 -18.55 14.16 2.05
C ARG A 31 -18.42 12.66 2.18
N LYS A 32 -18.91 11.92 1.19
CA LYS A 32 -18.86 10.46 1.17
C LYS A 32 -18.50 10.00 -0.22
N LEU A 33 -17.69 8.97 -0.30
CA LEU A 33 -17.35 8.30 -1.55
C LEU A 33 -17.29 6.79 -1.33
N ASP A 34 -17.50 6.07 -2.43
CA ASP A 34 -17.32 4.64 -2.51
C ASP A 34 -16.00 4.33 -3.18
N ALA A 35 -15.25 3.39 -2.61
CA ALA A 35 -13.94 3.01 -3.10
C ALA A 35 -13.80 1.49 -3.13
N THR A 36 -13.29 0.96 -4.24
CA THR A 36 -12.92 -0.46 -4.38
C THR A 36 -11.53 -0.66 -3.80
N ILE A 37 -11.45 -0.67 -2.47
CA ILE A 37 -10.23 -0.75 -1.69
C ILE A 37 -10.46 -1.72 -0.53
N ASN A 38 -9.48 -2.57 -0.23
CA ASN A 38 -9.48 -3.37 0.98
C ASN A 38 -9.22 -2.50 2.23
N LEU A 39 -10.02 -2.69 3.28
CA LEU A 39 -9.91 -1.88 4.50
C LEU A 39 -8.53 -1.97 5.18
N LYS A 40 -7.92 -3.17 5.25
CA LYS A 40 -6.61 -3.34 5.89
C LYS A 40 -5.52 -2.60 5.13
N THR A 41 -5.57 -2.67 3.79
CA THR A 41 -4.68 -1.90 2.92
C THR A 41 -4.80 -0.40 3.18
N LEU A 42 -6.04 0.11 3.23
CA LEU A 42 -6.31 1.52 3.50
C LEU A 42 -5.81 1.95 4.88
N GLN A 43 -6.07 1.14 5.91
CA GLN A 43 -5.61 1.39 7.28
C GLN A 43 -4.10 1.40 7.39
N ARG A 44 -3.42 0.38 6.86
CA ARG A 44 -1.95 0.30 6.86
C ARG A 44 -1.33 1.51 6.17
N GLY A 45 -1.91 1.91 5.04
CA GLY A 45 -1.50 3.11 4.32
C GLY A 45 -1.70 4.37 5.13
N LEU A 46 -2.93 4.67 5.51
CA LEU A 46 -3.27 5.96 6.11
C LEU A 46 -2.75 6.16 7.53
N LEU A 47 -2.49 5.09 8.28
CA LEU A 47 -1.84 5.19 9.59
C LEU A 47 -0.34 5.52 9.47
N ASP A 48 0.30 5.20 8.35
CA ASP A 48 1.68 5.59 8.02
C ASP A 48 1.72 6.95 7.31
N GLU A 49 2.17 7.98 8.03
CA GLU A 49 2.24 9.37 7.52
C GLU A 49 3.20 9.51 6.33
N ASN A 50 4.17 8.61 6.19
CA ASN A 50 5.10 8.67 5.06
C ASN A 50 4.38 8.42 3.73
N THR A 51 3.27 7.68 3.75
CA THR A 51 2.47 7.43 2.55
C THR A 51 1.68 8.66 2.12
N TRP A 52 1.32 9.54 3.05
CA TRP A 52 0.54 10.74 2.76
C TRP A 52 1.25 11.66 1.78
N LYS A 53 2.59 11.75 1.87
CA LYS A 53 3.43 12.51 0.94
C LYS A 53 3.29 12.07 -0.52
N GLN A 54 2.84 10.84 -0.77
CA GLN A 54 2.76 10.25 -2.11
C GLN A 54 1.44 10.60 -2.82
N TRP A 55 0.37 10.87 -2.07
CA TRP A 55 -0.96 11.12 -2.63
C TRP A 55 -1.58 12.47 -2.24
N TRP A 56 -0.97 13.20 -1.30
CA TRP A 56 -1.48 14.49 -0.87
C TRP A 56 -1.60 15.46 -2.06
N PRO A 57 -2.74 16.14 -2.24
CA PRO A 57 -2.98 16.97 -3.42
C PRO A 57 -2.18 18.27 -3.48
N GLY A 58 -1.49 18.65 -2.40
CA GLY A 58 -0.73 19.89 -2.32
C GLY A 58 0.71 19.69 -1.87
N LYS A 59 1.24 20.61 -1.06
CA LYS A 59 2.64 20.59 -0.60
C LYS A 59 2.76 19.92 0.75
N THR A 60 3.91 19.30 1.00
CA THR A 60 4.24 18.74 2.31
C THR A 60 5.47 19.44 2.86
N VAL A 61 5.40 19.90 4.11
CA VAL A 61 6.50 20.58 4.79
C VAL A 61 6.81 19.82 6.07
N ASP A 62 8.04 19.36 6.21
CA ASP A 62 8.51 18.73 7.43
C ASP A 62 8.96 19.82 8.41
N ALA A 63 8.29 19.93 9.56
CA ALA A 63 8.57 20.92 10.59
C ALA A 63 8.60 20.26 11.97
N ASN A 64 9.73 20.39 12.68
CA ASN A 64 9.90 19.98 14.08
C ASN A 64 9.42 18.55 14.39
N GLY A 65 9.71 17.59 13.51
CA GLY A 65 9.33 16.18 13.70
C GLY A 65 7.87 15.85 13.36
N SER A 66 7.12 16.79 12.76
CA SER A 66 5.78 16.57 12.22
C SER A 66 5.71 16.97 10.74
N THR A 67 4.97 16.19 9.93
CA THR A 67 4.70 16.56 8.55
C THR A 67 3.43 17.41 8.50
N LEU A 68 3.56 18.63 7.97
CA LEU A 68 2.45 19.52 7.69
C LEU A 68 2.05 19.37 6.22
N PHE A 69 0.74 19.35 5.99
CA PHE A 69 0.16 19.13 4.68
C PHE A 69 -0.59 20.39 4.24
N GLU A 70 -0.11 21.09 3.22
CA GLU A 70 -0.71 22.32 2.72
C GLU A 70 -1.55 22.03 1.48
N TYR A 71 -2.78 22.55 1.42
CA TYR A 71 -3.63 22.49 0.23
C TYR A 71 -4.58 23.69 0.19
N ASN A 72 -4.67 24.38 -0.96
CA ASN A 72 -5.53 25.56 -1.17
C ASN A 72 -5.45 26.65 -0.07
N GLY A 73 -4.24 26.89 0.46
CA GLY A 73 -3.96 27.85 1.52
C GLY A 73 -4.38 27.40 2.93
N SER A 74 -4.85 26.17 3.07
CA SER A 74 -5.16 25.51 4.35
C SER A 74 -4.01 24.59 4.74
N ILE A 75 -3.67 24.57 6.03
CA ILE A 75 -2.66 23.67 6.61
C ILE A 75 -3.40 22.58 7.38
N TYR A 76 -3.09 21.33 7.05
CA TYR A 76 -3.63 20.12 7.64
C TYR A 76 -2.51 19.42 8.43
N SER A 77 -2.84 18.95 9.62
CA SER A 77 -1.95 18.14 10.45
C SER A 77 -2.74 17.05 11.14
N ILE A 78 -2.20 15.83 11.16
CA ILE A 78 -2.86 14.71 11.83
C ILE A 78 -2.82 14.95 13.35
N SER A 79 -4.01 15.01 13.96
CA SER A 79 -4.15 15.25 15.40
C SER A 79 -4.41 13.98 16.19
N ASP A 80 -5.13 13.02 15.59
CA ASP A 80 -5.42 11.72 16.20
C ASP A 80 -5.58 10.64 15.13
N LYS A 81 -5.22 9.41 15.46
CA LYS A 81 -5.31 8.24 14.59
C LYS A 81 -5.98 7.08 15.32
N GLN A 82 -7.09 6.64 14.77
CA GLN A 82 -7.84 5.47 15.21
C GLN A 82 -7.99 4.49 14.06
N LEU A 83 -8.38 3.25 14.37
CA LEU A 83 -8.46 2.18 13.38
C LEU A 83 -9.43 2.50 12.22
N SER A 84 -10.52 3.23 12.50
CA SER A 84 -11.53 3.58 11.50
C SER A 84 -11.63 5.09 11.23
N THR A 85 -10.80 5.90 11.89
CA THR A 85 -10.95 7.36 11.87
C THR A 85 -9.61 8.05 11.97
N ILE A 86 -9.37 9.04 11.11
CA ILE A 86 -8.23 9.95 11.20
C ILE A 86 -8.75 11.35 11.41
N THR A 87 -8.30 11.99 12.48
CA THR A 87 -8.67 13.37 12.79
C THR A 87 -7.55 14.30 12.32
N LEU A 88 -7.94 15.31 11.56
CA LEU A 88 -7.09 16.35 11.03
C LEU A 88 -7.41 17.68 11.72
N SER A 89 -6.40 18.33 12.27
CA SER A 89 -6.47 19.75 12.58
C SER A 89 -6.26 20.54 11.30
N VAL A 90 -7.18 21.47 11.01
CA VAL A 90 -7.15 22.31 9.82
C VAL A 90 -7.02 23.77 10.24
N LYS A 91 -6.03 24.47 9.71
CA LYS A 91 -5.79 25.90 9.96
C LYS A 91 -5.77 26.68 8.65
N LYS A 92 -6.50 27.78 8.60
CA LYS A 92 -6.49 28.73 7.48
C LYS A 92 -6.63 30.15 8.02
N ASP A 93 -5.61 30.98 7.86
CA ASP A 93 -5.55 32.31 8.46
C ASP A 93 -5.80 32.25 9.99
N ASN A 94 -6.82 32.98 10.50
CA ASN A 94 -7.25 32.97 11.90
C ASN A 94 -8.34 31.93 12.19
N PHE A 95 -8.62 31.05 11.24
CA PHE A 95 -9.64 30.02 11.34
C PHE A 95 -9.00 28.65 11.64
N SER A 96 -9.53 27.94 12.62
CA SER A 96 -9.07 26.59 13.01
C SER A 96 -10.25 25.69 13.27
N THR A 97 -10.22 24.48 12.72
CA THR A 97 -11.26 23.46 12.90
C THR A 97 -10.68 22.05 12.88
N THR A 98 -11.51 21.05 13.14
CA THR A 98 -11.16 19.64 13.01
C THR A 98 -11.98 18.98 11.90
N ALA A 99 -11.32 18.17 11.10
CA ALA A 99 -11.95 17.30 10.12
C ALA A 99 -11.72 15.84 10.51
N ALA A 100 -12.77 15.02 10.47
CA ALA A 100 -12.66 13.58 10.71
C ALA A 100 -12.85 12.84 9.38
N ILE A 101 -11.89 11.99 9.02
CA ILE A 101 -11.99 11.06 7.90
C ILE A 101 -12.29 9.67 8.46
N ASN A 102 -13.45 9.12 8.14
CA ASN A 102 -13.89 7.80 8.57
C ASN A 102 -13.81 6.78 7.42
N PHE A 103 -13.52 5.54 7.78
CA PHE A 103 -13.47 4.38 6.89
C PHE A 103 -14.45 3.33 7.37
N ILE A 104 -15.47 3.05 6.56
CA ILE A 104 -16.53 2.11 6.91
C ILE A 104 -16.50 0.98 5.88
N PRO A 105 -16.15 -0.26 6.27
CA PRO A 105 -16.18 -1.39 5.35
C PRO A 105 -17.62 -1.69 4.95
N ARG A 106 -17.84 -1.91 3.66
CA ARG A 106 -19.08 -2.49 3.14
C ARG A 106 -18.93 -4.00 2.95
N ASP A 107 -17.79 -4.41 2.42
CA ASP A 107 -17.38 -5.80 2.25
C ASP A 107 -15.84 -5.89 2.26
N GLU A 108 -15.27 -6.99 1.77
CA GLU A 108 -13.82 -7.25 1.78
C GLU A 108 -13.00 -6.30 0.89
N ILE A 109 -13.61 -5.73 -0.16
CA ILE A 109 -12.95 -4.92 -1.18
C ILE A 109 -13.64 -3.58 -1.42
N HIS A 110 -14.71 -3.26 -0.70
CA HIS A 110 -15.41 -1.98 -0.78
C HIS A 110 -15.41 -1.27 0.57
N VAL A 111 -14.95 -0.01 0.56
CA VAL A 111 -14.93 0.88 1.72
C VAL A 111 -15.60 2.19 1.37
N ILE A 112 -16.47 2.66 2.26
CA ILE A 112 -17.00 4.01 2.23
C ILE A 112 -16.00 4.90 2.97
N ILE A 113 -15.46 5.90 2.27
CA ILE A 113 -14.63 6.92 2.89
C ILE A 113 -15.50 8.16 3.07
N SER A 114 -15.58 8.66 4.30
CA SER A 114 -16.36 9.85 4.60
C SER A 114 -15.57 10.90 5.35
N GLY A 115 -15.78 12.15 4.99
CA GLY A 115 -15.18 13.31 5.63
C GLY A 115 -16.26 14.13 6.32
N HIS A 116 -15.99 14.51 7.57
CA HIS A 116 -16.91 15.26 8.40
C HIS A 116 -16.20 16.47 9.03
N ILE A 117 -16.82 17.64 8.93
CA ILE A 117 -16.41 18.85 9.66
C ILE A 117 -17.65 19.41 10.35
N ASN A 118 -17.57 19.62 11.66
CA ASN A 118 -18.61 20.29 12.43
C ASN A 118 -18.01 21.54 13.06
N GLU A 119 -18.61 22.69 12.79
CA GLU A 119 -18.06 23.98 13.18
C GLU A 119 -19.17 24.91 13.66
N ASP A 120 -18.96 25.56 14.80
CA ASP A 120 -19.79 26.64 15.28
C ASP A 120 -19.36 27.97 14.67
N LEU A 121 -20.30 28.69 14.05
CA LEU A 121 -19.99 29.96 13.41
C LEU A 121 -19.89 31.10 14.44
N PRO A 122 -18.90 32.00 14.29
CA PRO A 122 -18.76 33.15 15.17
C PRO A 122 -20.04 34.00 15.27
N ALA A 123 -20.22 34.64 16.41
CA ALA A 123 -21.34 35.57 16.62
C ALA A 123 -21.21 36.84 15.77
N LEU A 124 -20.00 37.36 15.54
CA LEU A 124 -19.78 38.61 14.80
C LEU A 124 -20.09 38.46 13.29
N PRO A 125 -20.90 39.35 12.67
CA PRO A 125 -21.38 39.17 11.29
C PRO A 125 -20.28 39.01 10.24
N VAL A 126 -19.24 39.85 10.29
CA VAL A 126 -18.13 39.80 9.32
C VAL A 126 -17.29 38.53 9.48
N SER A 127 -17.09 38.07 10.72
CA SER A 127 -16.37 36.82 11.00
C SER A 127 -17.20 35.61 10.59
N ARG A 128 -18.52 35.66 10.78
CA ARG A 128 -19.47 34.63 10.35
C ARG A 128 -19.47 34.42 8.83
N ILE A 129 -19.49 35.50 8.05
CA ILE A 129 -19.43 35.41 6.58
C ILE A 129 -18.09 34.78 6.14
N ARG A 130 -16.97 35.22 6.72
CA ARG A 130 -15.65 34.66 6.40
C ARG A 130 -15.54 33.18 6.75
N ALA A 131 -16.00 32.80 7.94
CA ALA A 131 -16.06 31.40 8.35
C ALA A 131 -16.91 30.58 7.38
N TYR A 132 -18.13 31.02 7.04
CA TYR A 132 -18.99 30.34 6.06
C TYR A 132 -18.33 30.13 4.69
N LEU A 133 -17.65 31.14 4.15
CA LEU A 133 -16.91 31.03 2.89
C LEU A 133 -15.71 30.07 3.00
N ASN A 134 -15.00 30.10 4.13
CA ASN A 134 -13.92 29.17 4.42
C ASN A 134 -14.44 27.73 4.53
N SER A 135 -15.54 27.48 5.24
CA SER A 135 -16.14 26.15 5.35
C SER A 135 -16.59 25.61 3.98
N LYS A 136 -17.10 26.46 3.08
CA LYS A 136 -17.39 26.05 1.69
C LYS A 136 -16.14 25.63 0.93
N THR A 137 -15.03 26.35 1.12
CA THR A 137 -13.74 25.99 0.51
C THR A 137 -13.22 24.68 1.09
N LEU A 138 -13.27 24.52 2.41
CA LEU A 138 -12.88 23.28 3.10
C LEU A 138 -13.73 22.07 2.67
N SER A 139 -15.01 22.30 2.35
CA SER A 139 -15.88 21.25 1.82
C SER A 139 -15.44 20.73 0.45
N ASN A 140 -14.87 21.60 -0.38
CA ASN A 140 -14.27 21.21 -1.66
C ASN A 140 -12.91 20.54 -1.43
N ASP A 141 -12.06 21.14 -0.58
CA ASP A 141 -10.76 20.57 -0.24
C ASP A 141 -10.90 19.14 0.29
N LEU A 142 -11.85 18.93 1.20
CA LEU A 142 -12.15 17.61 1.75
C LEU A 142 -12.59 16.64 0.65
N GLY A 143 -13.45 17.07 -0.28
CA GLY A 143 -13.84 16.27 -1.43
C GLY A 143 -12.64 15.84 -2.29
N ASP A 144 -11.73 16.77 -2.56
CA ASP A 144 -10.52 16.49 -3.36
C ASP A 144 -9.56 15.55 -2.63
N ILE A 145 -9.32 15.76 -1.33
CA ILE A 145 -8.47 14.90 -0.49
C ILE A 145 -9.01 13.48 -0.50
N LEU A 146 -10.31 13.35 -0.27
CA LEU A 146 -11.04 12.08 -0.27
C LEU A 146 -10.94 11.35 -1.63
N GLU A 147 -11.07 12.09 -2.73
CA GLU A 147 -10.91 11.56 -4.08
C GLU A 147 -9.46 11.13 -4.38
N ARG A 148 -8.45 11.85 -3.87
CA ARG A 148 -7.05 11.43 -3.97
C ARG A 148 -6.75 10.16 -3.22
N ILE A 149 -7.29 10.01 -2.00
CA ILE A 149 -7.22 8.77 -1.24
C ILE A 149 -7.80 7.63 -2.08
N ARG A 150 -9.00 7.83 -2.66
CA ARG A 150 -9.63 6.82 -3.53
C ARG A 150 -8.71 6.43 -4.70
N GLN A 151 -8.23 7.41 -5.46
CA GLN A 151 -7.42 7.16 -6.66
C GLN A 151 -6.10 6.43 -6.34
N PHE A 152 -5.43 6.83 -5.25
CA PHE A 152 -4.16 6.24 -4.87
C PHE A 152 -4.31 4.80 -4.37
N TYR A 153 -5.19 4.58 -3.40
CA TYR A 153 -5.34 3.28 -2.73
C TYR A 153 -6.22 2.29 -3.50
N SER A 154 -6.88 2.69 -4.60
CA SER A 154 -7.54 1.74 -5.52
C SER A 154 -6.54 1.03 -6.44
N ASN A 155 -5.28 1.47 -6.49
CA ASN A 155 -4.24 0.84 -7.29
C ASN A 155 -3.23 0.09 -6.40
N ASN A 156 -3.24 -1.24 -6.47
CA ASN A 156 -2.32 -2.09 -5.71
C ASN A 156 -0.85 -1.76 -6.00
N ASP A 157 -0.50 -1.40 -7.23
CA ASP A 157 0.89 -1.12 -7.61
C ASP A 157 1.43 0.12 -6.86
N HIS A 158 0.58 1.11 -6.58
CA HIS A 158 0.96 2.29 -5.78
C HIS A 158 1.16 1.95 -4.30
N ILE A 159 0.40 0.98 -3.78
CA ILE A 159 0.39 0.62 -2.36
C ILE A 159 1.58 -0.26 -2.01
N TYR A 160 1.87 -1.25 -2.86
CA TYR A 160 2.91 -2.24 -2.63
C TYR A 160 4.22 -1.89 -3.34
N GLY A 161 4.21 -0.94 -4.29
CA GLY A 161 5.38 -0.57 -5.09
C GLY A 161 5.86 -1.65 -6.06
N ILE A 162 5.09 -2.74 -6.17
CA ILE A 162 5.36 -3.89 -7.03
C ILE A 162 4.06 -4.33 -7.71
N HIS A 163 4.19 -4.84 -8.93
CA HIS A 163 3.07 -5.43 -9.64
C HIS A 163 2.85 -6.86 -9.16
N ILE A 164 1.67 -7.14 -8.59
CA ILE A 164 1.27 -8.47 -8.10
C ILE A 164 0.13 -8.98 -8.96
N GLU A 165 0.37 -10.05 -9.71
CA GLU A 165 -0.64 -10.70 -10.54
C GLU A 165 -1.05 -12.07 -9.97
N LYS A 166 -2.29 -12.47 -10.24
CA LYS A 166 -2.77 -13.82 -9.94
C LYS A 166 -2.54 -14.70 -11.16
N ALA A 167 -1.91 -15.84 -10.95
CA ALA A 167 -1.72 -16.87 -11.95
C ALA A 167 -2.17 -18.23 -11.40
N LEU A 168 -2.13 -19.24 -12.27
CA LEU A 168 -2.34 -20.64 -11.88
C LEU A 168 -1.00 -21.35 -11.80
N VAL A 169 -0.85 -22.21 -10.78
CA VAL A 169 0.27 -23.15 -10.69
C VAL A 169 0.23 -24.04 -11.93
N ARG A 170 1.38 -24.15 -12.60
CA ARG A 170 1.57 -25.09 -13.70
C ARG A 170 2.08 -26.41 -13.15
N ASP A 171 1.50 -27.50 -13.62
CA ASP A 171 2.01 -28.84 -13.32
C ASP A 171 3.46 -28.93 -13.79
N SER A 172 4.34 -29.38 -12.89
CA SER A 172 5.74 -29.61 -13.23
C SER A 172 6.35 -30.71 -12.36
N SER A 173 7.16 -31.55 -13.01
CA SER A 173 8.04 -32.49 -12.33
C SER A 173 9.31 -31.77 -11.91
N LEU A 174 9.69 -31.90 -10.65
CA LEU A 174 10.85 -31.21 -10.07
C LEU A 174 11.82 -32.23 -9.48
N ILE A 175 13.11 -31.90 -9.53
CA ILE A 175 14.10 -32.45 -8.60
C ILE A 175 14.57 -31.35 -7.65
N SER A 176 14.78 -31.69 -6.38
CA SER A 176 15.12 -30.73 -5.34
C SER A 176 16.29 -31.21 -4.51
N THR A 177 17.08 -30.27 -4.01
CA THR A 177 18.10 -30.52 -2.98
C THR A 177 18.14 -29.37 -1.98
N SER A 178 18.74 -29.59 -0.81
CA SER A 178 18.80 -28.61 0.27
C SER A 178 20.16 -28.61 0.98
N GLY A 179 20.50 -27.46 1.57
CA GLY A 179 21.71 -27.26 2.35
C GLY A 179 21.54 -26.15 3.36
N ILE A 180 22.42 -26.11 4.36
CA ILE A 180 22.43 -25.08 5.40
C ILE A 180 23.65 -24.17 5.16
N SER A 181 23.43 -22.86 5.14
CA SER A 181 24.49 -21.85 5.14
C SER A 181 24.50 -21.06 6.44
N LYS A 182 25.68 -20.63 6.87
CA LYS A 182 25.82 -19.60 7.92
C LYS A 182 25.66 -18.22 7.27
N GLY A 183 24.66 -17.48 7.72
CA GLY A 183 24.22 -16.25 7.04
C GLY A 183 23.45 -16.52 5.75
N TYR A 184 22.94 -15.44 5.15
CA TYR A 184 22.15 -15.51 3.92
C TYR A 184 22.99 -16.13 2.78
N PRO A 185 22.44 -17.10 2.01
CA PRO A 185 23.21 -17.86 1.04
C PRO A 185 23.72 -16.97 -0.11
N ASN A 186 25.00 -17.08 -0.40
CA ASN A 186 25.63 -16.36 -1.51
C ASN A 186 25.39 -17.08 -2.86
N PRO A 187 25.55 -16.38 -4.00
CA PRO A 187 25.35 -16.99 -5.31
C PRO A 187 26.21 -18.24 -5.56
N PRO A 188 27.52 -18.30 -5.25
CA PRO A 188 28.31 -19.52 -5.42
C PRO A 188 27.72 -20.76 -4.72
N PHE A 189 27.23 -20.61 -3.48
CA PHE A 189 26.60 -21.69 -2.74
C PHE A 189 25.32 -22.19 -3.42
N ILE A 190 24.43 -21.26 -3.81
CA ILE A 190 23.15 -21.56 -4.48
C ILE A 190 23.41 -22.27 -5.83
N TYR A 191 24.33 -21.73 -6.63
CA TYR A 191 24.59 -22.24 -7.97
C TYR A 191 25.36 -23.54 -7.98
N LYS A 192 26.16 -23.84 -6.94
CA LYS A 192 26.69 -25.19 -6.74
C LYS A 192 25.55 -26.22 -6.66
N MET A 193 24.54 -25.96 -5.82
CA MET A 193 23.40 -26.87 -5.66
C MET A 193 22.59 -27.00 -6.96
N ILE A 194 22.39 -25.90 -7.69
CA ILE A 194 21.71 -25.92 -9.00
C ILE A 194 22.49 -26.74 -10.02
N ASN A 195 23.82 -26.60 -10.06
CA ASN A 195 24.68 -27.36 -10.97
C ASN A 195 24.68 -28.85 -10.64
N ASP A 196 24.64 -29.22 -9.35
CA ASP A 196 24.49 -30.61 -8.91
C ASP A 196 23.17 -31.21 -9.45
N LEU A 197 22.06 -30.46 -9.40
CA LEU A 197 20.77 -30.87 -10.00
C LEU A 197 20.83 -30.97 -11.54
N LYS A 198 21.45 -30.00 -12.21
CA LYS A 198 21.61 -30.00 -13.68
C LYS A 198 22.42 -31.20 -14.16
N ALA A 199 23.50 -31.55 -13.45
CA ALA A 199 24.32 -32.72 -13.76
C ALA A 199 23.51 -34.01 -13.61
N TYR A 200 22.70 -34.13 -12.55
CA TYR A 200 21.80 -35.26 -12.35
C TYR A 200 20.75 -35.37 -13.46
N ALA A 201 20.11 -34.26 -13.83
CA ALA A 201 19.15 -34.21 -14.93
C ALA A 201 19.78 -34.66 -16.26
N LEU A 202 20.99 -34.18 -16.56
CA LEU A 202 21.73 -34.55 -17.77
C LEU A 202 22.05 -36.06 -17.82
N LEU A 203 22.52 -36.63 -16.70
CA LEU A 203 22.82 -38.06 -16.59
C LEU A 203 21.57 -38.93 -16.87
N HIS A 204 20.39 -38.45 -16.49
CA HIS A 204 19.12 -39.10 -16.76
C HIS A 204 18.42 -38.62 -18.06
N GLN A 205 19.11 -37.84 -18.90
CA GLN A 205 18.59 -37.30 -20.16
C GLN A 205 17.26 -36.55 -19.99
N ALA A 206 17.08 -35.84 -18.87
CA ALA A 206 15.94 -34.95 -18.64
C ALA A 206 16.28 -33.53 -19.09
N LYS A 207 15.28 -32.82 -19.60
CA LYS A 207 15.41 -31.42 -20.02
C LYS A 207 14.81 -30.50 -18.97
N GLN A 208 15.55 -29.44 -18.66
CA GLN A 208 15.04 -28.35 -17.83
C GLN A 208 13.91 -27.63 -18.59
N THR A 209 12.74 -27.47 -17.97
CA THR A 209 11.54 -26.86 -18.59
C THR A 209 11.31 -25.41 -18.19
N ASP A 210 11.86 -24.98 -17.05
CA ASP A 210 11.74 -23.61 -16.54
C ASP A 210 12.96 -23.26 -15.68
N TYR A 211 13.07 -22.02 -15.20
CA TYR A 211 14.20 -21.54 -14.42
C TYR A 211 14.36 -22.27 -13.07
N PRO A 212 15.58 -22.34 -12.52
CA PRO A 212 15.79 -22.90 -11.19
C PRO A 212 15.02 -22.14 -10.12
N MET A 213 14.47 -22.89 -9.17
CA MET A 213 13.69 -22.36 -8.05
C MET A 213 14.57 -22.30 -6.80
N LEU A 214 14.36 -21.27 -5.98
CA LEU A 214 15.08 -21.03 -4.73
C LEU A 214 14.08 -20.71 -3.62
N ASN A 215 14.21 -21.39 -2.49
CA ASN A 215 13.58 -21.01 -1.23
C ASN A 215 14.68 -20.89 -0.17
N VAL A 216 14.63 -19.82 0.62
CA VAL A 216 15.54 -19.57 1.73
C VAL A 216 14.70 -19.35 2.97
N TYR A 217 14.95 -20.12 4.02
CA TYR A 217 14.22 -20.06 5.28
C TYR A 217 15.18 -20.03 6.47
N THR A 218 14.85 -19.27 7.51
CA THR A 218 15.62 -19.23 8.76
C THR A 218 14.69 -19.06 9.96
N GLN A 219 15.11 -19.54 11.13
CA GLN A 219 14.43 -19.34 12.42
C GLN A 219 15.27 -18.53 13.43
N ASP A 220 16.59 -18.45 13.23
CA ASP A 220 17.54 -17.95 14.23
C ASP A 220 18.49 -16.87 13.68
N SER A 221 18.24 -16.36 12.47
CA SER A 221 19.07 -15.36 11.77
C SER A 221 20.53 -15.78 11.51
N ILE A 222 20.92 -17.01 11.86
CA ILE A 222 22.29 -17.53 11.74
C ILE A 222 22.30 -18.66 10.72
N ASN A 223 21.41 -19.62 10.86
CA ASN A 223 21.32 -20.81 10.02
C ASN A 223 20.20 -20.63 9.01
N PHE A 224 20.58 -20.62 7.73
CA PHE A 224 19.64 -20.48 6.62
C PHE A 224 19.53 -21.81 5.89
N LEU A 225 18.33 -22.40 5.94
CA LEU A 225 17.95 -23.55 5.15
C LEU A 225 17.65 -23.09 3.72
N THR A 226 18.56 -23.41 2.82
CA THR A 226 18.45 -23.13 1.39
C THR A 226 17.98 -24.37 0.67
N ARG A 227 16.90 -24.23 -0.10
CA ARG A 227 16.37 -25.28 -0.96
C ARG A 227 16.40 -24.79 -2.39
N VAL A 228 16.89 -25.62 -3.30
CA VAL A 228 16.80 -25.35 -4.74
C VAL A 228 16.08 -26.49 -5.43
N ALA A 229 15.31 -26.16 -6.45
CA ALA A 229 14.66 -27.14 -7.31
C ALA A 229 14.87 -26.81 -8.78
N LEU A 230 14.84 -27.85 -9.61
CA LEU A 230 14.97 -27.76 -11.06
C LEU A 230 13.73 -28.37 -11.71
N PRO A 231 12.92 -27.57 -12.44
CA PRO A 231 11.79 -28.07 -13.21
C PRO A 231 12.25 -28.87 -14.44
N LEU A 232 11.62 -30.02 -14.67
CA LEU A 232 11.97 -30.99 -15.69
C LEU A 232 10.77 -31.43 -16.55
N ASP A 233 11.08 -31.99 -17.71
CA ASP A 233 10.12 -32.55 -18.67
C ASP A 233 9.61 -33.95 -18.28
N LYS A 234 10.28 -34.62 -17.35
CA LYS A 234 9.91 -35.98 -16.90
C LYS A 234 10.26 -36.23 -15.44
N LYS A 235 9.58 -37.20 -14.85
CA LYS A 235 9.86 -37.70 -13.50
C LYS A 235 11.21 -38.43 -13.47
N LEU A 236 12.01 -38.12 -12.46
CA LEU A 236 13.27 -38.80 -12.17
C LEU A 236 13.20 -39.51 -10.81
N PRO A 237 13.97 -40.58 -10.59
CA PRO A 237 14.07 -41.20 -9.27
C PRO A 237 14.79 -40.27 -8.29
N SER A 238 14.45 -40.38 -7.00
CA SER A 238 15.24 -39.77 -5.93
C SER A 238 16.56 -40.53 -5.74
N SER A 239 17.65 -39.83 -5.44
CA SER A 239 18.96 -40.43 -5.20
C SER A 239 19.81 -39.56 -4.28
N GLY A 240 20.29 -40.15 -3.17
CA GLY A 240 21.12 -39.45 -2.19
C GLY A 240 20.43 -38.20 -1.63
N LYS A 241 21.02 -37.02 -1.89
CA LYS A 241 20.50 -35.70 -1.45
C LYS A 241 19.53 -35.05 -2.45
N ILE A 242 19.18 -35.75 -3.53
CA ILE A 242 18.28 -35.27 -4.58
C ILE A 242 16.94 -36.00 -4.43
N GLU A 243 15.88 -35.22 -4.27
CA GLU A 243 14.53 -35.73 -4.11
C GLU A 243 13.66 -35.33 -5.29
N TYR A 244 12.83 -36.26 -5.77
CA TYR A 244 11.72 -35.92 -6.66
C TYR A 244 10.64 -35.16 -5.90
N LYS A 245 10.14 -34.07 -6.50
CA LYS A 245 8.98 -33.30 -6.06
C LYS A 245 8.09 -33.02 -7.27
N TRP A 246 6.87 -32.58 -7.02
CA TRP A 246 5.94 -32.16 -8.06
C TRP A 246 5.11 -31.00 -7.54
N MET A 247 4.74 -30.09 -8.43
CA MET A 247 3.75 -29.06 -8.13
C MET A 247 2.40 -29.49 -8.67
N LEU A 248 1.39 -29.49 -7.81
CA LEU A 248 0.00 -29.72 -8.21
C LEU A 248 -0.53 -28.48 -8.91
N GLY A 249 -0.86 -28.62 -10.19
CA GLY A 249 -1.40 -27.57 -11.04
C GLY A 249 -2.82 -27.16 -10.67
N GLY A 250 -3.21 -25.98 -11.16
CA GLY A 250 -4.57 -25.43 -11.00
C GLY A 250 -4.81 -24.67 -9.69
N GLY A 251 -3.87 -24.69 -8.74
CA GLY A 251 -3.93 -23.82 -7.55
C GLY A 251 -3.65 -22.35 -7.89
N ASN A 252 -4.19 -21.41 -7.12
CA ASN A 252 -3.89 -20.00 -7.27
C ASN A 252 -2.48 -19.68 -6.76
N ILE A 253 -1.77 -18.83 -7.48
CA ILE A 253 -0.44 -18.35 -7.10
C ILE A 253 -0.32 -16.86 -7.39
N LEU A 254 0.24 -16.10 -6.44
CA LEU A 254 0.62 -14.71 -6.66
C LEU A 254 2.00 -14.69 -7.30
N VAL A 255 2.16 -13.84 -8.32
CA VAL A 255 3.42 -13.67 -9.06
C VAL A 255 3.80 -12.21 -9.06
N THR A 256 5.08 -11.92 -8.85
CA THR A 256 5.66 -10.60 -9.09
C THR A 256 7.06 -10.73 -9.69
N GLU A 257 7.44 -9.81 -10.55
CA GLU A 257 8.79 -9.73 -11.12
C GLU A 257 9.57 -8.60 -10.46
N VAL A 258 10.79 -8.90 -10.03
CA VAL A 258 11.69 -7.97 -9.35
C VAL A 258 12.98 -7.85 -10.15
N LYS A 259 13.40 -6.60 -10.37
CA LYS A 259 14.70 -6.26 -10.93
C LYS A 259 15.61 -5.72 -9.81
N GLY A 260 16.74 -6.39 -9.59
CA GLY A 260 17.73 -5.99 -8.59
C GLY A 260 18.22 -7.12 -7.70
N GLY A 261 19.15 -6.77 -6.80
CA GLY A 261 19.81 -7.69 -5.89
C GLY A 261 18.97 -8.09 -4.68
N PRO A 262 19.59 -8.76 -3.68
CA PRO A 262 18.89 -9.30 -2.52
C PRO A 262 18.05 -8.28 -1.73
N GLY A 263 18.50 -7.03 -1.63
CA GLY A 263 17.73 -5.97 -0.95
C GLY A 263 16.38 -5.70 -1.62
N LYS A 264 16.34 -5.57 -2.94
CA LYS A 264 15.10 -5.36 -3.71
C LYS A 264 14.20 -6.58 -3.71
N ILE A 265 14.80 -7.78 -3.75
CA ILE A 265 14.06 -9.04 -3.64
C ILE A 265 13.39 -9.17 -2.27
N ASN A 266 14.09 -8.85 -1.19
CA ASN A 266 13.53 -8.90 0.17
C ASN A 266 12.45 -7.85 0.39
N GLU A 267 12.64 -6.64 -0.13
CA GLU A 267 11.61 -5.59 -0.14
C GLU A 267 10.34 -6.09 -0.83
N ALA A 268 10.45 -6.68 -2.02
CA ALA A 268 9.31 -7.23 -2.74
C ALA A 268 8.64 -8.41 -2.01
N ILE A 269 9.42 -9.29 -1.37
CA ILE A 269 8.90 -10.37 -0.51
C ILE A 269 8.01 -9.79 0.58
N HIS A 270 8.48 -8.77 1.31
CA HIS A 270 7.68 -8.12 2.35
C HIS A 270 6.40 -7.49 1.79
N GLN A 271 6.43 -6.93 0.59
CA GLN A 271 5.24 -6.35 -0.02
C GLN A 271 4.22 -7.40 -0.46
N VAL A 272 4.67 -8.56 -0.96
CA VAL A 272 3.77 -9.71 -1.22
C VAL A 272 3.16 -10.25 0.08
N GLU A 273 3.94 -10.33 1.16
CA GLU A 273 3.44 -10.76 2.48
C GLU A 273 2.40 -9.77 3.06
N ASN A 274 2.61 -8.47 2.88
CA ASN A 274 1.61 -7.45 3.21
C ASN A 274 0.34 -7.65 2.38
N TYR A 275 0.47 -7.90 1.07
CA TYR A 275 -0.69 -8.20 0.21
C TYR A 275 -1.46 -9.44 0.71
N ILE A 276 -0.75 -10.53 1.01
CA ILE A 276 -1.37 -11.77 1.53
C ILE A 276 -2.16 -11.48 2.81
N THR A 277 -1.58 -10.70 3.73
CA THR A 277 -2.19 -10.34 5.01
C THR A 277 -3.40 -9.42 4.84
N ASP A 278 -3.28 -8.40 3.99
CA ASP A 278 -4.33 -7.42 3.70
C ASP A 278 -5.56 -8.11 3.08
N TYR A 279 -5.33 -9.05 2.16
CA TYR A 279 -6.37 -9.79 1.45
C TYR A 279 -6.76 -11.13 2.09
N ASN A 280 -6.38 -11.37 3.36
CA ASN A 280 -6.70 -12.58 4.14
C ASN A 280 -6.39 -13.90 3.42
N ARG A 281 -5.29 -13.93 2.65
CA ARG A 281 -4.86 -15.13 1.93
C ARG A 281 -4.06 -16.03 2.84
N THR A 282 -4.22 -17.34 2.66
CA THR A 282 -3.42 -18.33 3.38
C THR A 282 -2.48 -19.03 2.40
N PRO A 283 -1.16 -19.10 2.68
CA PRO A 283 -0.25 -19.86 1.83
C PRO A 283 -0.37 -21.37 2.12
N PRO A 284 -0.89 -22.19 1.18
CA PRO A 284 -0.98 -23.64 1.36
C PRO A 284 0.36 -24.36 1.19
N ALA A 285 1.35 -23.68 0.60
CA ALA A 285 2.62 -24.26 0.21
C ALA A 285 3.76 -23.24 0.31
N ILE A 286 4.99 -23.73 0.22
CA ILE A 286 6.21 -22.94 0.33
C ILE A 286 6.33 -21.99 -0.88
N SER A 287 6.57 -20.70 -0.62
CA SER A 287 6.89 -19.72 -1.65
C SER A 287 8.31 -19.88 -2.19
N PHE A 288 8.53 -19.46 -3.43
CA PHE A 288 9.83 -19.60 -4.07
C PHE A 288 10.17 -18.44 -4.99
N GLN A 289 11.47 -18.27 -5.21
CA GLN A 289 12.06 -17.38 -6.20
C GLN A 289 12.41 -18.20 -7.45
N SER A 290 12.01 -17.75 -8.62
CA SER A 290 12.47 -18.26 -9.91
C SER A 290 13.65 -17.42 -10.38
N LEU A 291 14.81 -18.05 -10.51
CA LEU A 291 16.09 -17.42 -10.84
C LEU A 291 16.22 -17.22 -12.35
N VAL A 292 15.55 -16.20 -12.90
CA VAL A 292 15.54 -15.89 -14.34
C VAL A 292 16.94 -15.53 -14.85
N THR A 293 17.66 -14.68 -14.10
CA THR A 293 19.06 -14.33 -14.40
C THR A 293 20.03 -15.31 -13.74
N ASP A 294 20.99 -15.84 -14.52
CA ASP A 294 22.14 -16.58 -14.02
C ASP A 294 23.13 -15.63 -13.33
N ARG A 295 23.08 -15.59 -11.99
CA ARG A 295 23.83 -14.66 -11.14
C ARG A 295 25.33 -14.93 -11.09
N VAL A 296 25.78 -16.07 -11.62
CA VAL A 296 27.22 -16.35 -11.78
C VAL A 296 27.74 -15.73 -13.08
N LYS A 297 26.88 -15.65 -14.12
CA LYS A 297 27.22 -15.05 -15.41
C LYS A 297 27.01 -13.53 -15.46
N GLU A 298 26.04 -13.03 -14.70
CA GLU A 298 25.79 -11.60 -14.52
C GLU A 298 26.05 -11.23 -13.06
N PRO A 299 27.28 -10.82 -12.70
CA PRO A 299 27.61 -10.44 -11.32
C PRO A 299 26.98 -9.11 -10.89
N ASP A 300 26.56 -8.25 -11.82
CA ASP A 300 25.89 -6.99 -11.51
C ASP A 300 24.46 -7.24 -11.02
N SER A 301 24.28 -7.15 -9.69
CA SER A 301 23.01 -7.41 -9.04
C SER A 301 21.88 -6.49 -9.45
N THR A 302 22.17 -5.29 -9.98
CA THR A 302 21.13 -4.35 -10.43
C THR A 302 20.40 -4.85 -11.69
N LYS A 303 21.00 -5.79 -12.42
CA LYS A 303 20.46 -6.40 -13.64
C LYS A 303 19.75 -7.73 -13.40
N TRP A 304 19.76 -8.24 -12.18
CA TRP A 304 19.14 -9.52 -11.87
C TRP A 304 17.62 -9.42 -12.02
N ILE A 305 17.04 -10.37 -12.75
CA ILE A 305 15.61 -10.59 -12.85
C ILE A 305 15.28 -11.80 -11.98
N THR A 306 14.33 -11.64 -11.06
CA THR A 306 13.82 -12.70 -10.19
C THR A 306 12.32 -12.62 -10.17
N LYS A 307 11.63 -13.75 -10.39
CA LYS A 307 10.18 -13.82 -10.18
C LYS A 307 9.88 -14.45 -8.83
N LEU A 308 8.97 -13.87 -8.07
CA LEU A 308 8.50 -14.41 -6.80
C LEU A 308 7.16 -15.11 -7.03
N TYR A 309 7.00 -16.26 -6.39
CA TYR A 309 5.81 -17.11 -6.52
C TYR A 309 5.31 -17.48 -5.13
N TYR A 310 4.08 -17.10 -4.82
CA TYR A 310 3.43 -17.33 -3.52
C TYR A 310 2.10 -18.05 -3.72
N PRO A 311 2.06 -19.39 -3.53
CA PRO A 311 0.79 -20.13 -3.56
C PRO A 311 -0.17 -19.54 -2.53
N VAL A 312 -1.45 -19.41 -2.87
CA VAL A 312 -2.47 -18.83 -1.98
C VAL A 312 -3.82 -19.52 -2.11
N MET A 313 -4.58 -19.52 -1.01
CA MET A 313 -6.01 -19.80 -0.93
C MET A 313 -6.72 -18.51 -0.50
#